data_AF-A0A7W1BMR8-F1
#
_entry.id   AF-A0A7W1BMR8-F1
#
_cell.length_a   1.000
_cell.length_b   1.000
_cell.length_c   1.000
_cell.angle_alpha   90.00
_cell.angle_beta   90.00
_cell.angle_gamma   90.00
#
_symmetry.space_group_name_H-M   'P 1'
#
loop_
_entity.id
_entity.type
_entity.pdbx_description
1 polymer ?
#
loop_
_entity_poly.entity_id
_entity_poly.type
_entity_poly.pdbx_seq_one_letter_code
_entity_poly.pdbx_strand_id
1 'polypeptide(L)'
;MLKRTAGREDYLLRIIRQAAESIQRLREMLMASADASPHVRQEVHSSTQRLLGVQAALLTRLDAETAVRLVGSRSRAQLWANLVELEADACDCAGDTIEGTRHRVRAAALRAAADELELDA
;
A
#
# COMPACT_ATOMS: atom_id res chain seq x y z
N MET A 1 -23.09 13.04 22.79
CA MET A 1 -23.03 11.67 22.19
C MET A 1 -21.97 11.65 21.07
N LEU A 2 -20.69 11.85 21.41
CA LEU A 2 -19.56 12.08 20.46
C LEU A 2 -18.47 10.97 20.51
N LYS A 3 -18.72 9.85 21.20
CA LYS A 3 -17.68 8.81 21.45
C LYS A 3 -17.39 7.85 20.28
N ARG A 4 -18.24 7.78 19.24
CA ARG A 4 -18.08 6.78 18.15
C ARG A 4 -17.06 7.18 17.09
N THR A 5 -16.86 8.48 16.83
CA THR A 5 -15.91 8.98 15.83
C THR A 5 -14.47 8.90 16.32
N ALA A 6 -14.21 9.32 17.56
CA ALA A 6 -12.88 9.27 18.16
C ALA A 6 -12.25 7.87 18.14
N GLY A 7 -13.00 6.83 18.54
CA GLY A 7 -12.49 5.44 18.51
C GLY A 7 -12.21 4.90 17.11
N ARG A 8 -12.96 5.36 16.10
CA ARG A 8 -12.73 4.98 14.69
C ARG A 8 -11.51 5.70 14.11
N GLU A 9 -11.36 6.99 14.40
CA GLU A 9 -10.20 7.79 13.99
C GLU A 9 -8.91 7.26 14.62
N ASP A 10 -8.92 6.94 15.92
CA ASP A 10 -7.78 6.34 16.61
C ASP A 10 -7.38 4.99 16.03
N TYR A 11 -8.37 4.17 15.66
CA TYR A 11 -8.13 2.89 15.01
C TYR A 11 -7.50 3.06 13.63
N LEU A 12 -8.03 3.98 12.81
CA LEU A 12 -7.48 4.25 11.47
C LEU A 12 -6.06 4.80 11.54
N LEU A 13 -5.78 5.73 12.47
CA LEU A 13 -4.44 6.24 12.70
C LEU A 13 -3.47 5.15 13.13
N ARG A 14 -3.92 4.21 13.98
CA ARG A 14 -3.11 3.05 14.38
C ARG A 14 -2.76 2.17 13.19
N ILE A 15 -3.71 1.87 12.30
CA ILE A 15 -3.47 1.11 11.08
C ILE A 15 -2.46 1.82 10.18
N ILE A 16 -2.63 3.13 9.98
CA ILE A 16 -1.73 3.95 9.14
C ILE A 16 -0.30 3.88 9.69
N ARG A 17 -0.11 4.06 11.00
CA ARG A 17 1.22 3.95 11.63
C ARG A 17 1.82 2.56 11.48
N GLN A 18 1.05 1.51 11.77
CA GLN A 18 1.51 0.13 11.62
C GLN A 18 1.91 -0.20 10.19
N ALA A 19 1.16 0.30 9.19
CA ALA A 19 1.50 0.12 7.79
C ALA A 19 2.80 0.86 7.42
N ALA A 20 2.98 2.10 7.87
CA ALA A 20 4.20 2.87 7.65
C ALA A 20 5.44 2.20 8.26
N GLU A 21 5.34 1.74 9.52
CA GLU A 21 6.41 1.00 10.21
C GLU A 21 6.74 -0.32 9.50
N SER A 22 5.72 -1.04 9.02
CA SER A 22 5.94 -2.25 8.21
C SER A 22 6.68 -1.93 6.91
N ILE A 23 6.30 -0.90 6.17
CA ILE A 23 6.97 -0.51 4.92
C ILE A 23 8.46 -0.25 5.19
N GLN A 24 8.79 0.51 6.24
CA GLN A 24 10.17 0.82 6.59
C GLN A 24 10.99 -0.45 6.87
N ARG A 25 10.48 -1.34 7.73
CA ARG A 25 11.18 -2.59 8.07
C ARG A 25 11.38 -3.49 6.85
N LEU A 26 10.40 -3.57 5.96
CA LEU A 26 10.48 -4.40 4.77
C LEU A 26 11.48 -3.85 3.75
N ARG A 27 11.58 -2.51 3.62
CA ARG A 27 12.63 -1.87 2.82
C ARG A 27 14.03 -2.21 3.35
N GLU A 28 14.23 -2.06 4.65
CA GLU A 28 15.50 -2.41 5.30
C GLU A 28 15.85 -3.89 5.08
N MET A 29 14.86 -4.79 5.14
CA MET A 29 15.05 -6.22 4.89
C MET A 29 15.47 -6.52 3.44
N LEU A 30 14.85 -5.89 2.44
CA LEU A 30 15.29 -6.03 1.03
C LEU A 30 16.71 -5.53 0.82
N MET A 31 17.05 -4.38 1.43
CA MET A 31 18.39 -3.80 1.30
C MET A 31 19.46 -4.67 1.95
N ALA A 32 19.11 -5.40 3.01
CA ALA A 32 20.04 -6.30 3.70
C ALA A 32 20.29 -7.60 2.93
N SER A 33 19.29 -8.14 2.22
CA SER A 33 19.44 -9.36 1.43
C SER A 33 18.39 -9.50 0.33
N ALA A 34 18.86 -9.73 -0.90
CA ALA A 34 17.99 -10.06 -2.04
C ALA A 34 17.23 -11.38 -1.84
N ASP A 35 17.78 -12.33 -1.07
CA ASP A 35 17.12 -13.61 -0.77
C ASP A 35 15.86 -13.43 0.10
N ALA A 36 15.69 -12.25 0.72
CA ALA A 36 14.50 -11.94 1.49
C ALA A 36 13.26 -11.64 0.61
N SER A 37 13.42 -11.50 -0.71
CA SER A 37 12.36 -11.10 -1.63
C SER A 37 11.05 -11.88 -1.50
N PRO A 38 11.04 -13.23 -1.40
CA PRO A 38 9.79 -13.99 -1.23
C PRO A 38 9.05 -13.64 0.07
N HIS A 39 9.81 -13.47 1.17
CA HIS A 39 9.26 -13.10 2.46
C HIS A 39 8.72 -11.66 2.45
N VAL A 40 9.44 -10.74 1.81
CA VAL A 40 8.99 -9.35 1.64
C VAL A 40 7.66 -9.31 0.90
N ARG A 41 7.51 -10.04 -0.21
CA ARG A 41 6.26 -10.09 -0.98
C ARG A 41 5.09 -10.63 -0.16
N GLN A 42 5.32 -11.68 0.63
CA GLN A 42 4.30 -12.21 1.54
C GLN A 42 3.87 -11.17 2.58
N GLU A 43 4.82 -10.45 3.18
CA GLU A 43 4.52 -9.41 4.17
C GLU A 43 3.87 -8.16 3.55
N VAL A 44 4.22 -7.80 2.32
CA VAL A 44 3.53 -6.76 1.54
C VAL A 44 2.07 -7.14 1.33
N HIS A 45 1.80 -8.39 0.94
CA HIS A 45 0.44 -8.89 0.78
C HIS A 45 -0.37 -8.80 2.08
N SER A 46 0.19 -9.30 3.19
CA SER A 46 -0.43 -9.22 4.52
C SER A 46 -0.66 -7.78 4.98
N SER A 47 0.28 -6.88 4.71
CA SER A 47 0.17 -5.45 5.05
C SER A 47 -0.88 -4.75 4.21
N THR A 48 -1.01 -5.11 2.93
CA THR A 48 -2.07 -4.62 2.04
C THR A 48 -3.45 -5.06 2.52
N GLN A 49 -3.61 -6.33 2.91
CA GLN A 49 -4.86 -6.84 3.49
C GLN A 49 -5.23 -6.10 4.78
N ARG A 50 -4.27 -5.84 5.67
CA ARG A 50 -4.52 -5.06 6.90
C ARG A 50 -4.91 -3.61 6.62
N LEU A 51 -4.24 -2.96 5.65
CA LEU A 51 -4.49 -1.56 5.31
C LEU A 51 -5.85 -1.35 4.62
N LEU A 52 -6.22 -2.25 3.71
CA LEU A 52 -7.41 -2.13 2.87
C LEU A 52 -8.62 -2.89 3.43
N GLY A 53 -8.39 -3.86 4.31
CA GLY A 53 -9.44 -4.71 4.90
C GLY A 53 -10.02 -5.70 3.89
N VAL A 54 -11.29 -6.06 4.09
CA VAL A 54 -12.01 -7.08 3.29
C VAL A 54 -12.04 -6.76 1.78
N GLN A 55 -11.99 -5.47 1.41
CA GLN A 55 -12.03 -5.04 0.02
C GLN A 55 -10.67 -5.12 -0.70
N ALA A 56 -9.59 -5.54 -0.04
CA ALA A 56 -8.24 -5.57 -0.63
C ALA A 56 -8.21 -6.28 -2.00
N ALA A 57 -8.77 -7.49 -2.09
CA ALA A 57 -8.77 -8.28 -3.31
C ALA A 57 -9.61 -7.68 -4.46
N LEU A 58 -10.64 -6.90 -4.12
CA LEU A 58 -11.43 -6.17 -5.11
C LEU A 58 -10.64 -4.95 -5.60
N LEU A 59 -10.09 -4.15 -4.67
CA LEU A 59 -9.36 -2.93 -5.00
C LEU A 59 -8.13 -3.18 -5.86
N THR A 60 -7.43 -4.30 -5.67
CA THR A 60 -6.25 -4.65 -6.50
C THR A 60 -6.60 -4.96 -7.94
N ARG A 61 -7.87 -5.21 -8.26
CA ARG A 61 -8.36 -5.52 -9.62
C ARG A 61 -8.94 -4.30 -10.35
N LEU A 62 -9.19 -3.21 -9.64
CA LEU A 62 -9.73 -1.98 -10.21
C LEU A 62 -8.62 -1.08 -10.76
N ASP A 63 -8.99 -0.17 -11.66
CA ASP A 63 -8.11 0.92 -12.06
C ASP A 63 -7.77 1.83 -10.85
N ALA A 64 -6.76 2.68 -11.00
CA ALA A 64 -6.17 3.40 -9.86
C ALA A 64 -7.14 4.43 -9.30
N GLU A 65 -7.81 5.16 -10.18
CA GLU A 65 -8.73 6.23 -9.86
C GLU A 65 -9.95 5.68 -9.09
N THR A 66 -10.59 4.64 -9.61
CA THR A 66 -11.72 3.98 -8.95
C THR A 66 -11.28 3.38 -7.60
N ALA A 67 -10.12 2.72 -7.54
CA ALA A 67 -9.66 2.12 -6.30
C ALA A 67 -9.38 3.17 -5.22
N VAL A 68 -8.73 4.29 -5.57
CA VAL A 68 -8.44 5.39 -4.64
C VAL A 68 -9.72 6.05 -4.14
N ARG A 69 -10.68 6.32 -5.03
CA ARG A 69 -12.01 6.84 -4.64
C ARG A 69 -12.72 5.93 -3.63
N LEU A 70 -12.66 4.62 -3.83
CA LEU A 70 -13.24 3.64 -2.91
C LEU A 70 -12.47 3.49 -1.59
N VAL A 71 -11.16 3.74 -1.60
CA VAL A 71 -10.38 3.84 -0.36
C VAL A 71 -10.80 5.08 0.44
N GLY A 72 -11.14 6.17 -0.25
CA GLY A 72 -11.70 7.39 0.33
C GLY A 72 -10.76 8.12 1.30
N SER A 73 -9.46 7.86 1.20
CA SER A 73 -8.44 8.45 2.08
C SER A 73 -7.10 8.53 1.36
N ARG A 74 -6.62 9.75 1.14
CA ARG A 74 -5.32 10.02 0.52
C ARG A 74 -4.18 9.32 1.24
N SER A 75 -4.09 9.46 2.56
CA SER A 75 -3.01 8.83 3.35
C SER A 75 -2.99 7.30 3.20
N ARG A 76 -4.17 6.65 3.19
CA ARG A 76 -4.26 5.19 2.98
C ARG A 76 -3.88 4.80 1.55
N ALA A 77 -4.31 5.58 0.55
CA ALA A 77 -3.94 5.36 -0.84
C ALA A 77 -2.43 5.50 -1.08
N GLN A 78 -1.79 6.52 -0.48
CA GLN A 78 -0.34 6.73 -0.54
C GLN A 78 0.43 5.57 0.12
N LEU A 79 -0.01 5.11 1.29
CA LEU A 79 0.58 3.93 1.93
C LEU A 79 0.42 2.67 1.09
N TRP A 80 -0.72 2.50 0.42
CA TRP A 80 -0.93 1.38 -0.48
C TRP A 80 -0.01 1.46 -1.70
N ALA A 81 0.14 2.63 -2.31
CA ALA A 81 1.10 2.82 -3.40
C ALA A 81 2.54 2.48 -2.97
N ASN A 82 2.94 2.83 -1.75
CA ASN A 82 4.25 2.49 -1.22
C ASN A 82 4.45 0.99 -0.97
N LEU A 83 3.39 0.27 -0.59
CA LEU A 83 3.42 -1.20 -0.51
C LEU A 83 3.57 -1.83 -1.91
N VAL A 84 2.87 -1.31 -2.92
CA VAL A 84 2.98 -1.80 -4.30
C VAL A 84 4.36 -1.51 -4.89
N GLU A 85 4.96 -0.36 -4.60
CA GLU A 85 6.34 -0.04 -4.99
C GLU A 85 7.34 -1.01 -4.37
N LEU A 86 7.15 -1.34 -3.09
CA LEU A 86 8.00 -2.29 -2.39
C LEU A 86 7.88 -3.72 -2.98
N GLU A 87 6.69 -4.10 -3.47
CA GLU A 87 6.52 -5.34 -4.22
C GLU A 87 7.31 -5.31 -5.53
N ALA A 88 7.35 -4.16 -6.22
CA ALA A 88 8.18 -3.98 -7.40
C ALA A 88 9.66 -4.19 -7.12
N ASP A 89 10.16 -3.59 -6.04
CA ASP A 89 11.57 -3.72 -5.63
C ASP A 89 11.91 -5.18 -5.28
N ALA A 90 10.99 -5.89 -4.61
CA ALA A 90 11.16 -7.31 -4.33
C ALA A 90 11.14 -8.18 -5.61
N CYS A 91 10.33 -7.84 -6.61
CA CYS A 91 10.34 -8.51 -7.91
C CYS A 91 11.68 -8.32 -8.63
N ASP A 92 12.23 -7.10 -8.62
CA ASP A 92 13.53 -6.83 -9.23
C ASP A 92 14.67 -7.59 -8.54
N CYS A 93 14.67 -7.64 -7.19
CA CYS A 93 15.64 -8.45 -6.44
C CYS A 93 15.54 -9.95 -6.75
N ALA A 94 14.34 -10.43 -7.10
CA ALA A 94 14.11 -11.80 -7.56
C ALA A 94 14.40 -12.01 -9.07
N GLY A 95 14.77 -10.96 -9.80
CA GLY A 95 15.02 -10.99 -11.25
C GLY A 95 13.77 -10.89 -12.13
N ASP A 96 12.57 -10.70 -11.55
CA ASP A 96 11.30 -10.56 -12.27
C ASP A 96 11.01 -9.08 -12.62
N THR A 97 11.84 -8.53 -13.51
CA THR A 97 11.81 -7.11 -13.88
C THR A 97 10.52 -6.69 -14.60
N ILE A 98 9.85 -7.62 -15.30
CA ILE A 98 8.58 -7.35 -15.99
C ILE A 98 7.49 -7.08 -14.96
N GLU A 99 7.38 -7.96 -13.97
CA GLU A 99 6.37 -7.79 -12.93
C GLU A 99 6.73 -6.63 -12.01
N GLY A 100 8.01 -6.42 -11.73
CA GLY A 100 8.50 -5.19 -11.09
C GLY A 100 8.03 -3.92 -11.79
N THR A 101 8.18 -3.85 -13.11
CA THR A 101 7.74 -2.69 -13.90
C THR A 101 6.23 -2.45 -13.80
N ARG A 102 5.42 -3.52 -13.87
CA ARG A 102 3.96 -3.42 -13.74
C ARG A 102 3.55 -2.89 -12.36
N HIS A 103 4.18 -3.39 -11.29
CA HIS A 103 3.97 -2.88 -9.95
C HIS A 103 4.34 -1.40 -9.83
N ARG A 104 5.44 -0.93 -10.41
CA ARG A 104 5.79 0.51 -10.40
C ARG A 104 4.79 1.39 -11.13
N VAL A 105 4.36 0.98 -12.32
CA VAL A 105 3.32 1.70 -13.07
C VAL A 105 2.04 1.80 -12.24
N ARG A 106 1.65 0.71 -11.58
CA ARG A 106 0.50 0.70 -10.69
C ARG A 106 0.69 1.63 -9.49
N ALA A 107 1.84 1.57 -8.83
CA ALA A 107 2.15 2.43 -7.69
C ALA A 107 2.10 3.91 -8.09
N ALA A 108 2.72 4.29 -9.22
CA ALA A 108 2.67 5.65 -9.74
C ALA A 108 1.23 6.12 -10.03
N ALA A 109 0.42 5.28 -10.67
CA ALA A 109 -0.98 5.60 -10.95
C ALA A 109 -1.80 5.79 -9.65
N LEU A 110 -1.55 4.96 -8.62
CA LEU A 110 -2.19 5.11 -7.31
C LEU A 110 -1.79 6.41 -6.61
N ARG A 111 -0.52 6.83 -6.71
CA ARG A 111 -0.06 8.12 -6.13
C ARG A 111 -0.72 9.30 -6.82
N ALA A 112 -0.73 9.32 -8.15
CA ALA A 112 -1.36 10.37 -8.93
C ALA A 112 -2.84 10.53 -8.56
N ALA A 113 -3.61 9.42 -8.58
CA ALA A 113 -5.01 9.44 -8.19
C ALA A 113 -5.22 9.84 -6.70
N ALA A 114 -4.29 9.49 -5.80
CA ALA A 114 -4.37 9.88 -4.39
C ALA A 114 -4.15 11.37 -4.18
N ASP A 115 -3.30 12.00 -5.00
CA ASP A 115 -3.05 13.43 -4.94
C ASP A 115 -4.21 14.24 -5.54
N GLU A 116 -4.88 13.72 -6.57
CA GLU A 116 -6.12 14.30 -7.10
C GLU A 116 -7.26 14.31 -6.09
N LEU A 117 -7.37 13.28 -5.23
CA LEU A 117 -8.40 13.19 -4.18
C LEU A 117 -8.33 14.36 -3.17
N GLU A 118 -7.16 14.98 -2.97
CA GLU A 118 -7.02 16.15 -2.08
C GLU A 118 -7.48 17.46 -2.73
N LEU A 119 -7.46 17.54 -4.06
CA LEU A 119 -7.90 18.74 -4.78
C LEU A 119 -9.42 18.88 -4.79
N ASP A 120 -10.14 17.77 -4.60
CA ASP A 120 -11.61 17.70 -4.63
C ASP A 120 -12.28 17.79 -3.23
N ALA A 121 -11.50 17.84 -2.14
CA ALA A 121 -11.98 17.78 -0.75
C ALA A 121 -11.92 19.14 -0.03
#